data_AF-A0A534VZ12-F1
#
_entry.id   AF-A0A534VZ12-F1
#
_cell.length_a   1.000
_cell.length_b   1.000
_cell.length_c   1.000
_cell.angle_alpha   90.00
_cell.angle_beta   90.00
_cell.angle_gamma   90.00
#
_symmetry.space_group_name_H-M   'P 1'
#
loop_
_entity.id
_entity.type
_entity.pdbx_description
1 polymer ?
#
loop_
_entity_poly.entity_id
_entity_poly.type
_entity_poly.pdbx_seq_one_letter_code
_entity_poly.pdbx_strand_id
1 'polypeptide(L)'
;MARGRRDLARRRDRARLLPPLHADSTHHAGAAERLREALHLPAAHRGDAGPRLPVAGGSGARAGPGGRLLCHRRAHRGLRPAVHVPRPRLVRAGGAPGGARARAADGRHRGDPPARLTRRSFPFAGRPAMEASRMTGRTLAIMIAASICAGGLRAEESARQILDRRKALDDTTRHWTDRHEKLTFRISGRGSERVRELELYDRREPGDEQKTILFFLAPAEVKGTAFLAYTHKGRPADQWLYLPELQRVRQITARTRTESFVGTDLTYHDLDLVQEMSAWSEDDAASRLRGEEAVDGVRSHVIELTPKREDIGYKRIVLWLGKDDLVPRRLEFYEDGTEPKKRLTQSDVRSIGKIPVAHHLVVETPGAGTRTVIDTADVQFDPGLEADLFTQRYLERGRR
;
A
#
# COMPACT_ATOMS: atom_id res chain seq x y z
N MET A 1 -3.80 35.15 82.00
CA MET A 1 -4.89 34.17 81.83
C MET A 1 -4.28 32.77 81.89
N ALA A 2 -4.30 32.16 83.08
CA ALA A 2 -5.06 30.94 83.42
C ALA A 2 -4.51 29.65 82.74
N ARG A 3 -3.78 28.82 83.50
CA ARG A 3 -4.19 27.46 84.01
C ARG A 3 -4.52 26.48 82.86
N GLY A 4 -3.97 25.29 82.72
CA GLY A 4 -3.14 24.43 83.56
C GLY A 4 -3.49 22.95 83.27
N ARG A 5 -2.46 22.08 83.29
CA ARG A 5 -2.47 20.64 83.62
C ARG A 5 -3.07 19.57 82.66
N ARG A 6 -2.24 18.51 82.51
CA ARG A 6 -2.54 17.05 82.43
C ARG A 6 -3.05 16.55 81.07
N ASP A 7 -2.74 15.36 80.54
CA ASP A 7 -2.41 14.05 81.14
C ASP A 7 -1.66 13.12 80.16
N LEU A 8 -0.97 12.12 80.72
CA LEU A 8 -0.53 10.89 80.05
C LEU A 8 -1.73 9.99 79.70
N ALA A 9 -1.76 9.39 78.51
CA ALA A 9 -2.49 8.14 78.28
C ALA A 9 -1.94 7.33 77.09
N ARG A 10 -1.54 6.08 77.39
CA ARG A 10 -1.29 4.96 76.46
C ARG A 10 -2.55 4.63 75.64
N ARG A 11 -2.38 4.24 74.36
CA ARG A 11 -3.25 3.31 73.59
C ARG A 11 -2.47 2.86 72.33
N ARG A 12 -1.90 1.65 72.32
CA ARG A 12 -2.45 0.37 71.81
C ARG A 12 -2.63 0.32 70.30
N ASP A 13 -1.86 -0.59 69.71
CA ASP A 13 -2.03 -1.23 68.41
C ASP A 13 -3.48 -1.35 67.96
N ARG A 14 -3.73 -0.92 66.73
CA ARG A 14 -4.70 -1.55 65.82
C ARG A 14 -4.14 -1.51 64.41
N ALA A 15 -3.54 -2.63 64.00
CA ALA A 15 -3.47 -3.02 62.61
C ALA A 15 -4.88 -2.93 62.00
N ARG A 16 -5.07 -2.03 61.03
CA ARG A 16 -6.24 -2.04 60.16
C ARG A 16 -5.95 -2.98 59.01
N LEU A 17 -6.65 -4.12 59.07
CA LEU A 17 -6.80 -5.09 57.99
C LEU A 17 -7.24 -4.37 56.70
N LEU A 18 -6.50 -4.61 55.61
CA LEU A 18 -6.94 -4.34 54.25
C LEU A 18 -8.18 -5.19 53.94
N PRO A 19 -9.23 -4.64 53.29
CA PRO A 19 -10.31 -5.47 52.77
C PRO A 19 -9.82 -6.29 51.57
N PRO A 20 -10.37 -7.50 51.34
CA PRO A 20 -9.95 -8.36 50.23
C PRO A 20 -10.34 -7.77 48.87
N LEU A 21 -9.39 -7.78 47.93
CA LEU A 21 -9.62 -7.58 46.51
C LEU A 21 -10.46 -8.74 45.96
N HIS A 22 -11.78 -8.63 46.03
CA HIS A 22 -12.65 -9.32 45.09
C HIS A 22 -12.81 -8.42 43.86
N ALA A 23 -12.08 -8.78 42.82
CA ALA A 23 -12.22 -8.24 41.48
C ALA A 23 -13.63 -8.51 40.97
N ASP A 24 -14.39 -7.45 40.75
CA ASP A 24 -15.66 -7.50 40.04
C ASP A 24 -15.35 -7.67 38.54
N SER A 25 -15.25 -8.92 38.10
CA SER A 25 -14.93 -9.33 36.72
C SER A 25 -16.10 -9.13 35.74
N THR A 26 -17.21 -8.57 36.20
CA THR A 26 -18.44 -8.36 35.42
C THR A 26 -18.40 -7.06 34.59
N HIS A 27 -17.68 -6.02 35.04
CA HIS A 27 -17.58 -4.75 34.31
C HIS A 27 -16.70 -4.82 33.05
N HIS A 28 -15.64 -5.63 33.06
CA HIS A 28 -14.74 -5.80 31.90
C HIS A 28 -15.31 -6.71 30.81
N ALA A 29 -16.13 -7.70 31.17
CA ALA A 29 -16.77 -8.58 30.20
C ALA A 29 -17.77 -7.82 29.32
N GLY A 30 -18.59 -6.95 29.92
CA GLY A 30 -19.57 -6.15 29.18
C GLY A 30 -18.95 -5.08 28.28
N ALA A 31 -17.79 -4.52 28.64
CA ALA A 31 -17.06 -3.60 27.76
C ALA A 31 -16.55 -4.34 26.52
N ALA A 32 -15.81 -5.44 26.71
CA ALA A 32 -15.27 -6.25 25.63
C ALA A 32 -16.35 -6.82 24.68
N GLU A 33 -17.55 -7.08 25.19
CA GLU A 33 -18.69 -7.56 24.40
C GLU A 33 -19.33 -6.42 23.59
N ARG A 34 -19.45 -5.21 24.16
CA ARG A 34 -19.90 -4.01 23.45
C ARG A 34 -18.95 -3.58 22.32
N LEU A 35 -17.63 -3.66 22.52
CA LEU A 35 -16.67 -3.42 21.44
C LEU A 35 -16.69 -4.50 20.39
N ARG A 36 -16.86 -5.77 20.78
CA ARG A 36 -17.01 -6.85 19.79
C ARG A 36 -18.22 -6.63 18.91
N GLU A 37 -19.35 -6.23 19.48
CA GLU A 37 -20.56 -5.87 18.75
C GLU A 37 -20.35 -4.60 17.90
N ALA A 38 -19.68 -3.58 18.45
CA ALA A 38 -19.37 -2.34 17.72
C ALA A 38 -18.38 -2.53 16.56
N LEU A 39 -17.43 -3.47 16.69
CA LEU A 39 -16.36 -3.73 15.73
C LEU A 39 -16.60 -4.97 14.85
N HIS A 40 -17.69 -5.71 15.10
CA HIS A 40 -18.01 -6.97 14.42
C HIS A 40 -16.83 -7.97 14.40
N LEU A 41 -16.05 -8.01 15.49
CA LEU A 41 -14.90 -8.92 15.60
C LEU A 41 -15.38 -10.37 15.84
N PRO A 42 -14.79 -11.39 15.19
CA PRO A 42 -15.15 -12.79 15.44
C PRO A 42 -14.85 -13.22 16.88
N ALA A 43 -15.63 -14.17 17.41
CA ALA A 43 -15.47 -14.70 18.76
C ALA A 43 -14.06 -15.30 18.94
N ALA A 44 -13.38 -14.95 20.04
CA ALA A 44 -12.13 -15.60 20.40
C ALA A 44 -12.44 -17.06 20.78
N HIS A 45 -11.83 -18.03 20.08
CA HIS A 45 -11.79 -19.40 20.58
C HIS A 45 -11.14 -19.38 21.96
N ARG A 46 -11.95 -19.57 23.01
CA ARG A 46 -11.43 -20.00 24.31
C ARG A 46 -10.73 -21.33 24.05
N GLY A 47 -9.44 -21.39 24.37
CA GLY A 47 -8.68 -22.64 24.34
C GLY A 47 -9.46 -23.68 25.14
N ASP A 48 -9.89 -24.72 24.43
CA ASP A 48 -10.72 -25.78 24.98
C ASP A 48 -9.88 -26.53 26.01
N ALA A 49 -10.26 -26.38 27.28
CA ALA A 49 -9.74 -27.20 28.35
C ALA A 49 -10.29 -28.62 28.10
N GLY A 50 -9.40 -29.53 27.71
CA GLY A 50 -9.76 -30.90 27.37
C GLY A 50 -10.64 -31.57 28.44
N PRO A 51 -11.55 -32.47 28.04
CA PRO A 51 -12.54 -33.02 28.95
C PRO A 51 -11.87 -33.87 30.05
N ARG A 52 -12.21 -33.55 31.29
CA ARG A 52 -11.91 -34.34 32.48
C ARG A 52 -12.64 -35.69 32.40
N LEU A 53 -11.89 -36.77 32.50
CA LEU A 53 -12.43 -38.13 32.67
C LEU A 53 -13.07 -38.28 34.06
N PRO A 54 -14.25 -38.91 34.20
CA PRO A 54 -14.75 -39.35 35.50
C PRO A 54 -14.19 -40.74 35.86
N VAL A 55 -13.96 -40.94 37.16
CA VAL A 55 -13.57 -42.21 37.80
C VAL A 55 -14.79 -42.80 38.52
N ALA A 56 -14.77 -44.14 38.65
CA ALA A 56 -15.66 -45.05 39.39
C ALA A 56 -16.91 -45.49 38.62
N GLY A 57 -17.33 -46.77 38.56
CA GLY A 57 -16.82 -48.03 39.11
C GLY A 57 -17.90 -49.11 38.92
N GLY A 58 -17.51 -50.39 38.88
CA GLY A 58 -18.34 -51.51 39.32
C GLY A 58 -19.30 -52.22 38.33
N SER A 59 -18.97 -53.48 38.04
CA SER A 59 -19.85 -54.66 37.90
C SER A 59 -20.71 -54.88 36.65
N GLY A 60 -20.61 -56.09 36.06
CA GLY A 60 -21.78 -56.79 35.51
C GLY A 60 -21.71 -57.40 34.09
N ALA A 61 -21.10 -58.58 33.98
CA ALA A 61 -21.53 -59.75 33.18
C ALA A 61 -21.85 -59.70 31.65
N ARG A 62 -21.07 -60.56 30.94
CA ARG A 62 -21.44 -61.60 29.93
C ARG A 62 -21.92 -61.25 28.49
N ALA A 63 -21.06 -61.72 27.57
CA ALA A 63 -21.32 -62.70 26.48
C ALA A 63 -21.45 -62.21 25.02
N GLY A 64 -20.51 -62.70 24.18
CA GLY A 64 -20.81 -63.30 22.87
C GLY A 64 -20.37 -62.52 21.62
N PRO A 65 -19.84 -63.18 20.56
CA PRO A 65 -18.72 -62.64 19.80
C PRO A 65 -19.00 -62.37 18.30
N GLY A 66 -18.09 -61.64 17.65
CA GLY A 66 -17.86 -61.76 16.21
C GLY A 66 -17.29 -60.52 15.54
N GLY A 67 -16.14 -60.67 14.86
CA GLY A 67 -15.72 -59.75 13.80
C GLY A 67 -14.40 -59.03 14.02
N ARG A 68 -13.30 -59.72 13.67
CA ARG A 68 -11.94 -59.18 13.53
C ARG A 68 -11.90 -58.07 12.46
N LEU A 69 -11.06 -57.05 12.66
CA LEU A 69 -9.94 -56.74 11.75
C LEU A 69 -8.95 -55.77 12.41
N LEU A 70 -7.70 -56.21 12.43
CA LEU A 70 -6.54 -55.64 13.10
C LEU A 70 -5.81 -54.64 12.19
N CYS A 71 -5.29 -53.58 12.82
CA CYS A 71 -3.98 -52.95 12.63
C CYS A 71 -3.66 -52.30 11.25
N HIS A 72 -2.90 -51.21 11.14
CA HIS A 72 -1.72 -50.82 11.89
C HIS A 72 -1.51 -49.30 11.90
N ARG A 73 -1.19 -48.76 13.08
CA ARG A 73 -0.40 -47.53 13.26
C ARG A 73 1.04 -47.77 12.80
N ARG A 74 1.64 -46.79 12.11
CA ARG A 74 3.08 -46.48 12.25
C ARG A 74 3.31 -44.98 12.13
N ALA A 75 4.00 -44.46 13.14
CA ALA A 75 4.55 -43.12 13.22
C ALA A 75 5.88 -43.06 12.47
N HIS A 76 6.21 -41.90 11.88
CA HIS A 76 7.60 -41.53 11.60
C HIS A 76 7.84 -40.05 11.91
N ARG A 77 8.88 -39.84 12.72
CA ARG A 77 9.52 -38.58 13.10
C ARG A 77 10.31 -38.01 11.91
N GLY A 78 10.25 -36.68 11.78
CA GLY A 78 11.34 -35.72 11.59
C GLY A 78 12.45 -35.99 10.56
N LEU A 79 12.64 -35.01 9.65
CA LEU A 79 13.89 -34.26 9.42
C LEU A 79 13.72 -33.24 8.27
N ARG A 80 14.21 -32.02 8.47
CA ARG A 80 14.43 -30.91 7.50
C ARG A 80 15.90 -30.44 7.69
N PRO A 81 16.50 -29.61 6.82
CA PRO A 81 17.11 -29.98 5.54
C PRO A 81 18.59 -29.51 5.45
N ALA A 82 19.31 -29.85 4.37
CA ALA A 82 20.60 -29.21 4.04
C ALA A 82 20.45 -28.43 2.72
N VAL A 83 20.66 -27.12 2.79
CA VAL A 83 20.67 -26.19 1.64
C VAL A 83 22.11 -25.88 1.28
N HIS A 84 22.45 -26.04 0.00
CA HIS A 84 23.77 -25.76 -0.57
C HIS A 84 23.79 -24.34 -1.16
N VAL A 85 24.80 -23.53 -0.81
CA VAL A 85 25.04 -22.17 -1.32
C VAL A 85 26.41 -22.14 -2.00
N PRO A 86 26.54 -21.66 -3.25
CA PRO A 86 27.85 -21.36 -3.83
C PRO A 86 28.24 -19.88 -3.69
N ARG A 87 29.51 -19.64 -3.36
CA ARG A 87 30.17 -18.33 -3.17
C ARG A 87 30.69 -17.74 -4.50
N PRO A 88 30.77 -16.40 -4.65
CA PRO A 88 31.56 -15.75 -5.70
C PRO A 88 33.02 -15.47 -5.29
N ARG A 89 33.93 -15.44 -6.28
CA ARG A 89 35.37 -15.16 -6.15
C ARG A 89 35.67 -13.65 -6.24
N LEU A 90 36.57 -13.17 -5.37
CA LEU A 90 37.24 -11.86 -5.44
C LEU A 90 38.40 -11.87 -6.46
N VAL A 91 38.60 -10.75 -7.15
CA VAL A 91 39.89 -10.33 -7.71
C VAL A 91 40.17 -8.90 -7.26
N ARG A 92 41.42 -8.67 -6.81
CA ARG A 92 41.91 -7.48 -6.12
C ARG A 92 42.73 -6.60 -7.07
N ALA A 93 42.82 -5.33 -6.67
CA ALA A 93 43.36 -4.15 -7.35
C ALA A 93 44.89 -4.08 -7.55
N GLY A 94 45.29 -3.10 -8.37
CA GLY A 94 46.60 -2.44 -8.44
C GLY A 94 46.70 -1.71 -9.79
N GLY A 95 47.14 -0.46 -9.95
CA GLY A 95 47.75 0.55 -9.11
C GLY A 95 48.45 1.55 -10.07
N ALA A 96 48.23 2.86 -9.89
CA ALA A 96 48.96 3.92 -10.61
C ALA A 96 50.42 4.02 -10.11
N PRO A 97 51.32 4.70 -10.84
CA PRO A 97 51.62 6.10 -10.51
C PRO A 97 51.92 7.00 -11.74
N GLY A 98 51.67 8.32 -11.65
CA GLY A 98 52.72 9.37 -11.53
C GLY A 98 53.28 9.78 -12.92
N GLY A 99 53.14 10.99 -13.47
CA GLY A 99 53.34 12.32 -12.90
C GLY A 99 54.63 12.91 -13.49
N ALA A 100 54.56 13.89 -14.41
CA ALA A 100 55.62 14.90 -14.64
C ALA A 100 55.20 15.93 -15.69
N ARG A 101 55.41 17.20 -15.34
CA ARG A 101 55.27 18.38 -16.20
C ARG A 101 56.55 18.59 -17.03
N ALA A 102 56.36 19.34 -18.13
CA ALA A 102 57.15 20.50 -18.55
C ALA A 102 58.14 20.36 -19.73
N ARG A 103 58.04 21.41 -20.57
CA ARG A 103 59.06 22.18 -21.28
C ARG A 103 59.08 22.09 -22.81
N ALA A 104 58.90 23.29 -23.37
CA ALA A 104 59.23 23.72 -24.71
C ALA A 104 60.75 23.93 -24.88
N ALA A 105 61.22 23.71 -26.11
CA ALA A 105 62.31 24.41 -26.82
C ALA A 105 62.39 23.72 -28.20
N ASP A 106 62.06 24.39 -29.31
CA ASP A 106 62.89 25.31 -30.11
C ASP A 106 63.91 24.58 -31.02
N GLY A 107 64.04 25.03 -32.28
CA GLY A 107 65.26 24.85 -33.06
C GLY A 107 65.28 23.96 -34.31
N ARG A 108 64.74 24.50 -35.43
CA ARG A 108 65.38 24.61 -36.77
C ARG A 108 65.69 23.38 -37.69
N HIS A 109 65.26 23.59 -38.95
CA HIS A 109 66.00 23.59 -40.23
C HIS A 109 65.79 22.49 -41.30
N ARG A 110 65.63 23.02 -42.54
CA ARG A 110 65.74 22.44 -43.90
C ARG A 110 64.49 21.69 -44.40
N GLY A 111 63.79 22.05 -45.48
CA GLY A 111 64.10 22.88 -46.64
C GLY A 111 64.19 22.01 -47.89
N ASP A 112 63.11 21.91 -48.68
CA ASP A 112 63.07 21.78 -50.17
C ASP A 112 61.61 21.60 -50.71
N PRO A 113 61.34 21.78 -52.03
CA PRO A 113 60.44 22.83 -52.55
C PRO A 113 59.03 22.35 -52.99
N PRO A 114 58.08 23.28 -53.31
CA PRO A 114 56.76 22.90 -53.80
C PRO A 114 56.77 22.57 -55.30
N ALA A 115 56.17 21.42 -55.63
CA ALA A 115 55.91 20.99 -57.00
C ALA A 115 54.95 21.94 -57.73
N ARG A 116 55.32 22.28 -58.97
CA ARG A 116 54.54 23.06 -59.93
C ARG A 116 53.21 22.38 -60.23
N LEU A 117 52.10 23.06 -59.91
CA LEU A 117 50.81 22.74 -60.51
C LEU A 117 50.72 23.42 -61.87
N THR A 118 50.89 22.62 -62.92
CA THR A 118 50.63 23.01 -64.30
C THR A 118 49.13 23.26 -64.48
N ARG A 119 48.83 24.50 -64.86
CA ARG A 119 47.49 24.99 -65.22
C ARG A 119 47.06 24.31 -66.52
N ARG A 120 46.32 23.21 -66.43
CA ARG A 120 45.60 22.64 -67.58
C ARG A 120 44.29 23.40 -67.78
N SER A 121 44.29 24.22 -68.82
CA SER A 121 43.10 24.86 -69.39
C SER A 121 42.21 23.77 -69.97
N PHE A 122 41.01 23.58 -69.42
CA PHE A 122 39.95 22.80 -70.05
C PHE A 122 39.06 23.73 -70.88
N PRO A 123 38.67 23.34 -72.11
CA PRO A 123 37.80 24.13 -72.93
C PRO A 123 36.38 24.18 -72.34
N PHE A 124 35.82 25.37 -72.39
CA PHE A 124 34.44 25.73 -72.04
C PHE A 124 33.48 24.99 -72.99
N ALA A 125 32.98 23.83 -72.56
CA ALA A 125 31.87 23.13 -73.20
C ALA A 125 30.54 23.72 -72.69
N GLY A 126 29.64 23.98 -73.62
CA GLY A 126 28.42 24.76 -73.44
C GLY A 126 27.52 24.33 -72.28
N ARG A 127 26.87 25.33 -71.69
CA ARG A 127 25.74 25.15 -70.77
C ARG A 127 24.65 24.33 -71.47
N PRO A 128 24.25 23.15 -70.97
CA PRO A 128 22.96 22.62 -71.38
C PRO A 128 21.89 23.55 -70.82
N ALA A 129 21.01 24.02 -71.71
CA ALA A 129 19.81 24.74 -71.32
C ALA A 129 19.04 23.89 -70.30
N MET A 130 18.76 24.45 -69.12
CA MET A 130 17.73 23.91 -68.25
C MET A 130 16.41 24.03 -69.01
N GLU A 131 15.98 22.96 -69.65
CA GLU A 131 14.57 22.77 -69.94
C GLU A 131 13.86 22.71 -68.59
N ALA A 132 13.16 23.79 -68.25
CA ALA A 132 12.19 23.81 -67.16
C ALA A 132 11.10 22.79 -67.52
N SER A 133 11.33 21.54 -67.11
CA SER A 133 10.35 20.47 -67.21
C SER A 133 9.11 20.96 -66.49
N ARG A 134 8.07 21.28 -67.27
CA ARG A 134 6.76 21.68 -66.76
C ARG A 134 6.25 20.49 -65.96
N MET A 135 6.46 20.50 -64.64
CA MET A 135 5.78 19.58 -63.73
C MET A 135 4.29 19.79 -63.96
N THR A 136 3.68 18.87 -64.70
CA THR A 136 2.24 18.77 -64.89
C THR A 136 1.60 18.81 -63.51
N GLY A 137 0.57 19.63 -63.30
CA GLY A 137 -0.05 19.86 -61.98
C GLY A 137 -0.52 18.59 -61.25
N ARG A 138 -0.55 17.44 -61.93
CA ARG A 138 -0.81 16.10 -61.38
C ARG A 138 0.32 15.58 -60.48
N THR A 139 1.58 15.89 -60.76
CA THR A 139 2.73 15.43 -59.94
C THR A 139 2.86 16.25 -58.66
N LEU A 140 2.52 17.54 -58.69
CA LEU A 140 2.47 18.40 -57.51
C LEU A 140 1.29 18.01 -56.58
N ALA A 141 0.15 17.61 -57.16
CA ALA A 141 -1.00 17.13 -56.39
C ALA A 141 -0.74 15.81 -55.63
N ILE A 142 0.04 14.89 -56.22
CA ILE A 142 0.41 13.62 -55.56
C ILE A 142 1.38 13.85 -54.39
N MET A 143 2.31 14.79 -54.52
CA MET A 143 3.25 15.15 -53.44
C MET A 143 2.56 15.87 -52.26
N ILE A 144 1.53 16.68 -52.54
CA ILE A 144 0.70 17.32 -51.51
C ILE A 144 -0.22 16.28 -50.85
N ALA A 145 -0.80 15.36 -51.61
CA ALA A 145 -1.61 14.26 -51.05
C ALA A 145 -0.78 13.30 -50.17
N ALA A 146 0.46 13.01 -50.53
CA ALA A 146 1.37 12.20 -49.72
C ALA A 146 1.80 12.88 -48.41
N SER A 147 1.91 14.23 -48.39
CA SER A 147 2.20 14.98 -47.16
C SER A 147 0.99 15.10 -46.22
N ILE A 148 -0.24 15.05 -46.74
CA ILE A 148 -1.47 15.08 -45.92
C ILE A 148 -1.73 13.72 -45.26
N CYS A 149 -1.31 12.60 -45.88
CA CYS A 149 -1.39 11.27 -45.25
C CYS A 149 -0.31 10.99 -44.19
N ALA A 150 0.70 11.84 -44.06
CA ALA A 150 1.72 11.74 -43.02
C ALA A 150 1.31 12.40 -41.68
N GLY A 151 0.04 12.83 -41.57
CA GLY A 151 -0.58 13.30 -40.32
C GLY A 151 -0.67 12.20 -39.27
N GLY A 152 0.47 11.90 -38.63
CA GLY A 152 0.63 11.23 -37.34
C GLY A 152 -0.32 10.08 -37.04
N LEU A 153 0.09 8.85 -37.40
CA LEU A 153 -0.13 7.72 -36.50
C LEU A 153 0.61 8.02 -35.19
N ARG A 154 0.02 8.84 -34.31
CA ARG A 154 0.40 8.80 -32.90
C ARG A 154 -0.03 7.42 -32.43
N ALA A 155 0.94 6.56 -32.17
CA ALA A 155 0.68 5.32 -31.46
C ALA A 155 -0.10 5.69 -30.19
N GLU A 156 -1.24 5.05 -30.01
CA GLU A 156 -2.08 5.24 -28.82
C GLU A 156 -1.22 4.92 -27.58
N GLU A 157 -1.20 5.84 -26.60
CA GLU A 157 -0.39 5.68 -25.39
C GLU A 157 -0.83 4.38 -24.68
N SER A 158 0.12 3.49 -24.40
CA SER A 158 -0.22 2.23 -23.74
C SER A 158 -0.60 2.47 -22.28
N ALA A 159 -1.37 1.54 -21.69
CA ALA A 159 -1.68 1.59 -20.25
C ALA A 159 -0.42 1.70 -19.40
N ARG A 160 0.66 1.00 -19.79
CA ARG A 160 1.91 1.06 -19.05
C ARG A 160 2.54 2.45 -19.07
N GLN A 161 2.59 3.08 -20.25
CA GLN A 161 3.13 4.44 -20.40
C GLN A 161 2.33 5.46 -19.57
N ILE A 162 1.00 5.33 -19.52
CA ILE A 162 0.13 6.18 -18.69
C ILE A 162 0.45 6.01 -17.19
N LEU A 163 0.57 4.76 -16.72
CA LEU A 163 0.91 4.45 -15.33
C LEU A 163 2.33 4.91 -14.96
N ASP A 164 3.30 4.76 -15.86
CA ASP A 164 4.67 5.25 -15.68
C ASP A 164 4.70 6.78 -15.56
N ARG A 165 3.93 7.48 -16.39
CA ARG A 165 3.79 8.94 -16.31
C ARG A 165 3.17 9.37 -14.99
N ARG A 166 2.16 8.65 -14.49
CA ARG A 166 1.59 8.88 -13.16
C ARG A 166 2.65 8.69 -12.07
N LYS A 167 3.35 7.54 -12.07
CA LYS A 167 4.41 7.26 -11.09
C LYS A 167 5.50 8.32 -11.11
N ALA A 168 5.92 8.77 -12.29
CA ALA A 168 6.91 9.84 -12.42
C ALA A 168 6.43 11.16 -11.76
N LEU A 169 5.14 11.48 -11.81
CA LEU A 169 4.60 12.63 -11.08
C LEU A 169 4.66 12.41 -9.56
N ASP A 170 4.28 11.22 -9.09
CA ASP A 170 4.29 10.85 -7.66
C ASP A 170 5.71 10.80 -7.07
N ASP A 171 6.71 10.46 -7.89
CA ASP A 171 8.13 10.42 -7.53
C ASP A 171 8.83 11.80 -7.65
N THR A 172 8.21 12.77 -8.33
CA THR A 172 8.81 14.10 -8.58
C THR A 172 7.92 15.25 -8.10
N THR A 173 6.96 15.67 -8.91
CA THR A 173 6.19 16.90 -8.74
C THR A 173 5.19 16.82 -7.59
N ARG A 174 4.66 15.62 -7.33
CA ARG A 174 3.69 15.28 -6.28
C ARG A 174 4.35 14.49 -5.14
N HIS A 175 5.68 14.55 -5.07
CA HIS A 175 6.42 13.87 -4.03
C HIS A 175 6.12 14.48 -2.67
N TRP A 176 5.99 13.59 -1.68
CA TRP A 176 5.91 13.88 -0.25
C TRP A 176 6.56 12.72 0.50
N THR A 177 7.01 12.98 1.72
CA THR A 177 7.74 12.06 2.60
C THR A 177 6.84 11.56 3.72
N ASP A 178 6.15 12.47 4.39
CA ASP A 178 5.18 12.14 5.42
C ASP A 178 3.88 12.94 5.27
N ARG A 179 2.80 12.39 5.83
CA ARG A 179 1.45 12.94 5.69
C ARG A 179 0.69 12.77 7.00
N HIS A 180 -0.09 13.77 7.35
CA HIS A 180 -1.04 13.74 8.44
C HIS A 180 -2.41 14.22 7.94
N GLU A 181 -3.47 13.50 8.26
CA GLU A 181 -4.84 13.87 7.88
C GLU A 181 -5.86 13.40 8.90
N LYS A 182 -7.01 14.09 8.94
CA LYS A 182 -8.20 13.65 9.68
C LYS A 182 -9.23 13.10 8.73
N LEU A 183 -9.87 12.02 9.14
CA LEU A 183 -10.85 11.31 8.33
C LEU A 183 -12.17 11.17 9.11
N THR A 184 -13.29 11.34 8.42
CA THR A 184 -14.61 11.00 8.93
C THR A 184 -15.20 9.89 8.07
N PHE A 185 -15.43 8.72 8.68
CA PHE A 185 -16.05 7.58 8.04
C PHE A 185 -17.53 7.54 8.40
N ARG A 186 -18.43 7.59 7.41
CA ARG A 186 -19.86 7.30 7.58
C ARG A 186 -20.19 5.97 6.93
N ILE A 187 -20.46 4.98 7.75
CA ILE A 187 -20.73 3.59 7.35
C ILE A 187 -22.24 3.42 7.35
N SER A 188 -22.79 3.01 6.21
CA SER A 188 -24.23 2.87 6.02
C SER A 188 -24.57 1.53 5.39
N GLY A 189 -25.64 0.91 5.87
CA GLY A 189 -26.17 -0.33 5.33
C GLY A 189 -26.97 -1.11 6.37
N ARG A 190 -27.89 -1.97 5.90
CA ARG A 190 -28.77 -2.80 6.75
C ARG A 190 -29.56 -1.99 7.80
N GLY A 191 -29.98 -0.77 7.45
CA GLY A 191 -30.86 0.07 8.28
C GLY A 191 -30.17 0.83 9.41
N SER A 192 -28.84 0.87 9.46
CA SER A 192 -28.11 1.66 10.47
C SER A 192 -26.99 2.48 9.83
N GLU A 193 -26.69 3.62 10.45
CA GLU A 193 -25.56 4.47 10.10
C GLU A 193 -24.62 4.59 11.31
N ARG A 194 -23.32 4.52 11.08
CA ARG A 194 -22.28 4.70 12.08
C ARG A 194 -21.27 5.70 11.58
N VAL A 195 -20.96 6.70 12.40
CA VAL A 195 -19.94 7.71 12.09
C VAL A 195 -18.71 7.42 12.94
N ARG A 196 -17.52 7.55 12.37
CA ARG A 196 -16.25 7.43 13.08
C ARG A 196 -15.30 8.53 12.66
N GLU A 197 -14.58 9.07 13.62
CA GLU A 197 -13.53 10.07 13.38
C GLU A 197 -12.19 9.42 13.64
N LEU A 198 -11.26 9.63 12.72
CA LEU A 198 -9.95 9.01 12.73
C LEU A 198 -8.89 10.05 12.39
N GLU A 199 -7.67 9.78 12.83
CA GLU A 199 -6.49 10.52 12.42
C GLU A 199 -5.49 9.53 11.84
N LEU A 200 -4.94 9.86 10.68
CA LEU A 200 -4.05 9.00 9.92
C LEU A 200 -2.72 9.72 9.73
N TYR A 201 -1.65 8.96 9.91
CA TYR A 201 -0.28 9.37 9.65
C TYR A 201 0.36 8.37 8.70
N ASP A 202 0.96 8.86 7.64
CA ASP A 202 1.76 8.07 6.71
C ASP A 202 3.20 8.57 6.69
N ARG A 203 4.11 7.64 6.42
CA ARG A 203 5.50 7.94 6.12
C ARG A 203 6.01 7.00 5.04
N ARG A 204 6.45 7.56 3.93
CA ARG A 204 7.13 6.82 2.86
C ARG A 204 8.57 6.53 3.28
N GLU A 205 9.03 5.35 2.94
CA GLU A 205 10.36 4.85 3.22
C GLU A 205 11.04 4.48 1.88
N PRO A 206 12.38 4.39 1.84
CA PRO A 206 13.09 3.96 0.63
C PRO A 206 12.61 2.59 0.13
N GLY A 207 12.58 2.41 -1.19
CA GLY A 207 12.21 1.13 -1.81
C GLY A 207 10.71 0.92 -2.05
N ASP A 208 9.94 2.00 -2.18
CA ASP A 208 8.47 1.99 -2.25
C ASP A 208 7.83 1.31 -1.01
N GLU A 209 8.49 1.40 0.15
CA GLU A 209 7.93 0.98 1.44
C GLU A 209 7.14 2.13 2.07
N GLN A 210 6.12 1.82 2.87
CA GLN A 210 5.33 2.83 3.56
C GLN A 210 4.91 2.33 4.94
N LYS A 211 4.95 3.23 5.93
CA LYS A 211 4.39 2.99 7.25
C LYS A 211 3.16 3.87 7.44
N THR A 212 2.10 3.26 7.94
CA THR A 212 0.82 3.91 8.21
C THR A 212 0.45 3.66 9.66
N ILE A 213 0.14 4.70 10.43
CA ILE A 213 -0.50 4.55 11.74
C ILE A 213 -1.78 5.37 11.79
N LEU A 214 -2.84 4.77 12.33
CA LEU A 214 -4.17 5.35 12.40
C LEU A 214 -4.74 5.22 13.81
N PHE A 215 -5.43 6.24 14.27
CA PHE A 215 -6.12 6.27 15.57
C PHE A 215 -7.59 6.62 15.41
N PHE A 216 -8.46 5.81 15.99
CA PHE A 216 -9.88 6.14 16.13
C PHE A 216 -10.05 7.14 17.28
N LEU A 217 -10.60 8.31 16.98
CA LEU A 217 -10.83 9.40 17.93
C LEU A 217 -12.24 9.38 18.52
N ALA A 218 -13.23 9.02 17.70
CA ALA A 218 -14.64 8.95 18.06
C ALA A 218 -15.37 7.88 17.22
N PRO A 219 -16.53 7.37 17.70
CA PRO A 219 -17.17 7.65 18.98
C PRO A 219 -16.49 6.92 20.15
N ALA A 220 -17.02 7.07 21.37
CA ALA A 220 -16.40 6.54 22.59
C ALA A 220 -16.16 5.03 22.55
N GLU A 221 -17.01 4.28 21.84
CA GLU A 221 -16.95 2.83 21.72
C GLU A 221 -15.71 2.36 20.95
N VAL A 222 -15.18 3.17 20.03
CA VAL A 222 -13.99 2.81 19.24
C VAL A 222 -12.78 3.66 19.56
N LYS A 223 -12.95 4.70 20.39
CA LYS A 223 -11.90 5.65 20.77
C LYS A 223 -10.70 4.92 21.35
N GLY A 224 -9.51 5.24 20.82
CA GLY A 224 -8.25 4.63 21.23
C GLY A 224 -7.94 3.31 20.54
N THR A 225 -8.85 2.77 19.72
CA THR A 225 -8.48 1.73 18.75
C THR A 225 -7.43 2.32 17.81
N ALA A 226 -6.37 1.57 17.56
CA ALA A 226 -5.29 2.03 16.71
C ALA A 226 -4.83 0.94 15.76
N PHE A 227 -4.37 1.32 14.58
CA PHE A 227 -3.91 0.41 13.54
C PHE A 227 -2.53 0.84 13.05
N LEU A 228 -1.64 -0.13 12.85
CA LEU A 228 -0.30 0.07 12.30
C LEU A 228 -0.11 -0.88 11.11
N ALA A 229 0.37 -0.36 9.99
CA ALA A 229 0.77 -1.15 8.83
C ALA A 229 2.18 -0.76 8.38
N TYR A 230 2.98 -1.77 8.08
CA TYR A 230 4.17 -1.63 7.26
C TYR A 230 3.86 -2.27 5.90
N THR A 231 3.59 -1.43 4.91
CA THR A 231 3.32 -1.80 3.53
C THR A 231 4.64 -2.01 2.80
N HIS A 232 4.76 -3.14 2.12
CA HIS A 232 5.98 -3.55 1.43
C HIS A 232 5.71 -3.70 -0.06
N LYS A 233 6.70 -3.40 -0.89
CA LYS A 233 6.64 -3.73 -2.31
C LYS A 233 6.79 -5.24 -2.52
N GLY A 234 5.86 -5.85 -3.25
CA GLY A 234 6.04 -7.23 -3.73
C GLY A 234 5.77 -8.31 -2.69
N ARG A 235 5.34 -7.97 -1.46
CA ARG A 235 4.95 -8.94 -0.42
C ARG A 235 3.84 -8.40 0.50
N PRO A 236 3.11 -9.26 1.22
CA PRO A 236 2.08 -8.82 2.16
C PRO A 236 2.61 -7.85 3.22
N ALA A 237 1.78 -6.87 3.58
CA ALA A 237 2.03 -5.93 4.66
C ALA A 237 2.10 -6.60 6.04
N ASP A 238 2.93 -6.06 6.93
CA ASP A 238 2.91 -6.42 8.35
C ASP A 238 1.95 -5.47 9.08
N GLN A 239 0.92 -6.02 9.73
CA GLN A 239 -0.20 -5.24 10.23
C GLN A 239 -0.55 -5.58 11.68
N TRP A 240 -0.88 -4.57 12.47
CA TRP A 240 -1.25 -4.69 13.88
C TRP A 240 -2.46 -3.82 14.21
N LEU A 241 -3.34 -4.36 15.03
CA LEU A 241 -4.51 -3.68 15.58
C LEU A 241 -4.40 -3.66 17.11
N TYR A 242 -4.41 -2.48 17.69
CA TYR A 242 -4.52 -2.30 19.13
C TYR A 242 -5.98 -2.08 19.52
N LEU A 243 -6.44 -2.87 20.49
CA LEU A 243 -7.79 -2.78 21.04
C LEU A 243 -7.70 -2.31 22.50
N PRO A 244 -8.14 -1.07 22.81
CA PRO A 244 -7.92 -0.44 24.11
C PRO A 244 -8.60 -1.21 25.25
N GLU A 245 -9.77 -1.77 25.01
CA GLU A 245 -10.52 -2.52 26.03
C GLU A 245 -9.86 -3.84 26.43
N LEU A 246 -9.09 -4.42 25.51
CA LEU A 246 -8.32 -5.63 25.77
C LEU A 246 -6.89 -5.32 26.20
N GLN A 247 -6.48 -4.04 26.11
CA GLN A 247 -5.10 -3.57 26.31
C GLN A 247 -4.09 -4.45 25.57
N ARG A 248 -4.42 -4.83 24.33
CA ARG A 248 -3.66 -5.82 23.56
C ARG A 248 -3.51 -5.41 22.11
N VAL A 249 -2.32 -5.68 21.58
CA VAL A 249 -2.04 -5.69 20.15
C VAL A 249 -2.33 -7.07 19.59
N ARG A 250 -3.07 -7.10 18.49
CA ARG A 250 -3.28 -8.29 17.66
C ARG A 250 -2.60 -8.07 16.33
N GLN A 251 -1.73 -8.99 15.92
CA GLN A 251 -1.22 -9.02 14.56
C GLN A 251 -2.33 -9.50 13.61
N ILE A 252 -2.48 -8.82 12.48
CA ILE A 252 -3.38 -9.21 11.41
C ILE A 252 -2.68 -10.29 10.57
N THR A 253 -3.29 -11.46 10.50
CA THR A 253 -2.75 -12.60 9.75
C THR A 253 -3.29 -12.63 8.32
N ALA A 254 -2.72 -13.49 7.46
CA ALA A 254 -3.21 -13.70 6.09
C ALA A 254 -4.70 -14.09 6.01
N ARG A 255 -5.25 -14.72 7.07
CA ARG A 255 -6.68 -15.04 7.17
C ARG A 255 -7.50 -13.82 7.62
N THR A 256 -6.99 -13.06 8.59
CA THR A 256 -7.69 -11.91 9.17
C THR A 256 -7.65 -10.69 8.26
N ARG A 257 -6.69 -10.59 7.34
CA ARG A 257 -6.58 -9.40 6.47
C ARG A 257 -7.78 -9.21 5.53
N THR A 258 -8.54 -10.28 5.24
CA THR A 258 -9.79 -10.21 4.45
C THR A 258 -11.00 -9.84 5.30
N GLU A 259 -10.87 -9.75 6.64
CA GLU A 259 -11.91 -9.26 7.52
C GLU A 259 -12.11 -7.74 7.32
N SER A 260 -13.33 -7.27 7.62
CA SER A 260 -13.65 -5.85 7.58
C SER A 260 -12.74 -5.06 8.51
N PHE A 261 -12.25 -3.92 8.01
CA PHE A 261 -11.51 -2.94 8.79
C PHE A 261 -12.48 -2.27 9.75
N VAL A 262 -12.53 -2.84 10.95
CA VAL A 262 -13.26 -2.32 12.12
C VAL A 262 -14.77 -2.23 11.87
N GLY A 263 -15.34 -2.85 10.84
CA GLY A 263 -16.77 -2.74 10.49
C GLY A 263 -17.07 -1.72 9.38
N THR A 264 -16.09 -1.39 8.55
CA THR A 264 -16.25 -0.60 7.32
C THR A 264 -16.37 -1.50 6.08
N ASP A 265 -16.62 -0.91 4.92
CA ASP A 265 -16.57 -1.59 3.62
C ASP A 265 -15.14 -1.84 3.13
N LEU A 266 -14.12 -1.35 3.82
CA LEU A 266 -12.72 -1.71 3.56
C LEU A 266 -12.36 -2.96 4.37
N THR A 267 -11.49 -3.79 3.85
CA THR A 267 -10.78 -4.84 4.59
C THR A 267 -9.41 -4.32 5.01
N TYR A 268 -8.75 -5.00 5.96
CA TYR A 268 -7.36 -4.64 6.30
C TYR A 268 -6.44 -4.72 5.08
N HIS A 269 -6.67 -5.70 4.20
CA HIS A 269 -5.92 -5.85 2.96
C HIS A 269 -6.13 -4.70 1.98
N ASP A 270 -7.34 -4.14 1.90
CA ASP A 270 -7.61 -3.04 0.96
C ASP A 270 -6.80 -1.78 1.31
N LEU A 271 -6.52 -1.56 2.59
CA LEU A 271 -5.76 -0.38 3.06
C LEU A 271 -4.32 -0.38 2.54
N ASP A 272 -3.61 -1.51 2.64
CA ASP A 272 -2.25 -1.62 2.12
C ASP A 272 -2.23 -1.83 0.60
N LEU A 273 -3.21 -2.57 0.04
CA LEU A 273 -3.26 -2.85 -1.39
C LEU A 273 -3.35 -1.57 -2.22
N VAL A 274 -4.27 -0.66 -1.87
CA VAL A 274 -4.44 0.61 -2.62
C VAL A 274 -3.18 1.47 -2.57
N GLN A 275 -2.41 1.41 -1.47
CA GLN A 275 -1.12 2.08 -1.36
C GLN A 275 -0.07 1.41 -2.25
N GLU A 276 0.09 0.09 -2.14
CA GLU A 276 1.07 -0.71 -2.88
C GLU A 276 0.90 -0.59 -4.41
N MET A 277 -0.35 -0.55 -4.88
CA MET A 277 -0.71 -0.45 -6.30
C MET A 277 -0.05 0.73 -7.03
N SER A 278 0.26 1.82 -6.33
CA SER A 278 0.94 2.98 -6.93
C SER A 278 2.37 2.68 -7.41
N ALA A 279 3.00 1.63 -6.86
CA ALA A 279 4.36 1.21 -7.17
C ALA A 279 4.44 0.01 -8.13
N TRP A 280 3.29 -0.52 -8.58
CA TRP A 280 3.26 -1.72 -9.41
C TRP A 280 3.87 -1.53 -10.81
N SER A 281 4.66 -2.52 -11.19
CA SER A 281 5.24 -2.72 -12.51
C SER A 281 4.45 -3.77 -13.31
N GLU A 282 4.83 -4.01 -14.56
CA GLU A 282 4.29 -5.15 -15.32
C GLU A 282 4.65 -6.50 -14.68
N ASP A 283 5.67 -6.57 -13.81
CA ASP A 283 6.00 -7.80 -13.07
C ASP A 283 5.01 -8.07 -11.93
N ASP A 284 4.33 -7.04 -11.43
CA ASP A 284 3.36 -7.14 -10.33
C ASP A 284 1.94 -7.36 -10.86
N ALA A 285 1.55 -6.59 -11.88
CA ALA A 285 0.24 -6.69 -12.52
C ALA A 285 0.34 -6.35 -14.01
N ALA A 286 -0.20 -7.22 -14.86
CA ALA A 286 -0.31 -6.91 -16.28
C ALA A 286 -1.31 -5.78 -16.49
N SER A 287 -0.94 -4.74 -17.25
CA SER A 287 -1.81 -3.60 -17.53
C SER A 287 -2.41 -3.63 -18.94
N ARG A 288 -3.68 -3.25 -19.07
CA ARG A 288 -4.38 -3.15 -20.36
C ARG A 288 -5.27 -1.92 -20.41
N LEU A 289 -5.11 -1.10 -21.46
CA LEU A 289 -6.03 0.01 -21.73
C LEU A 289 -7.33 -0.56 -22.33
N ARG A 290 -8.46 -0.27 -21.68
CA ARG A 290 -9.80 -0.68 -22.12
C ARG A 290 -10.48 0.38 -22.98
N GLY A 291 -10.07 1.65 -22.82
CA GLY A 291 -10.60 2.79 -23.54
C GLY A 291 -10.71 4.00 -22.62
N GLU A 292 -11.73 4.81 -22.85
CA GLU A 292 -11.99 6.04 -22.11
C GLU A 292 -13.45 6.09 -21.65
N GLU A 293 -13.66 6.59 -20.44
CA GLU A 293 -14.99 6.79 -19.87
C GLU A 293 -14.96 8.04 -18.97
N ALA A 294 -16.07 8.76 -18.90
CA ALA A 294 -16.20 9.88 -17.97
C ALA A 294 -16.70 9.38 -16.61
N VAL A 295 -16.02 9.77 -15.53
CA VAL A 295 -16.49 9.59 -14.14
C VAL A 295 -16.77 10.98 -13.59
N ASP A 296 -18.03 11.25 -13.23
CA ASP A 296 -18.49 12.55 -12.72
C ASP A 296 -18.06 13.74 -13.61
N GLY A 297 -18.17 13.56 -14.92
CA GLY A 297 -17.80 14.57 -15.92
C GLY A 297 -16.29 14.64 -16.25
N VAL A 298 -15.43 13.91 -15.54
CA VAL A 298 -13.98 13.86 -15.81
C VAL A 298 -13.66 12.72 -16.76
N ARG A 299 -13.19 13.05 -17.96
CA ARG A 299 -12.67 12.04 -18.91
C ARG A 299 -11.51 11.29 -18.29
N SER A 300 -11.59 9.97 -18.28
CA SER A 300 -10.63 9.09 -17.63
C SER A 300 -10.19 7.96 -18.57
N HIS A 301 -8.92 7.60 -18.50
CA HIS A 301 -8.42 6.34 -19.04
C HIS A 301 -8.98 5.19 -18.20
N VAL A 302 -9.52 4.16 -18.85
CA VAL A 302 -9.98 2.94 -18.20
C VAL A 302 -8.87 1.90 -18.33
N ILE A 303 -8.17 1.64 -17.23
CA ILE A 303 -7.03 0.73 -17.19
C ILE A 303 -7.41 -0.50 -16.39
N GLU A 304 -7.28 -1.67 -16.99
CA GLU A 304 -7.39 -2.93 -16.29
C GLU A 304 -6.02 -3.41 -15.82
N LEU A 305 -5.96 -3.86 -14.58
CA LEU A 305 -4.82 -4.50 -13.95
C LEU A 305 -5.19 -5.95 -13.65
N THR A 306 -4.34 -6.88 -14.04
CA THR A 306 -4.42 -8.30 -13.67
C THR A 306 -3.27 -8.63 -12.74
N PRO A 307 -3.48 -8.64 -11.41
CA PRO A 307 -2.44 -8.96 -10.43
C PRO A 307 -1.89 -10.37 -10.67
N LYS A 308 -0.56 -10.53 -10.56
CA LYS A 308 0.11 -11.84 -10.75
C LYS A 308 0.29 -12.62 -9.46
N ARG A 309 0.19 -11.93 -8.32
CA ARG A 309 0.40 -12.49 -6.98
C ARG A 309 -0.91 -13.05 -6.42
N GLU A 310 -0.87 -14.29 -5.92
CA GLU A 310 -2.03 -14.95 -5.31
C GLU A 310 -2.52 -14.23 -4.06
N ASP A 311 -1.61 -13.60 -3.31
CA ASP A 311 -1.95 -12.94 -2.06
C ASP A 311 -2.74 -11.64 -2.25
N ILE A 312 -2.94 -11.16 -3.48
CA ILE A 312 -3.80 -10.00 -3.78
C ILE A 312 -5.28 -10.36 -3.70
N GLY A 313 -5.66 -11.63 -3.92
CA GLY A 313 -7.04 -12.12 -3.81
C GLY A 313 -8.02 -11.61 -4.88
N TYR A 314 -7.76 -10.46 -5.51
CA TYR A 314 -8.52 -9.93 -6.63
C TYR A 314 -7.90 -10.36 -7.97
N LYS A 315 -8.72 -10.95 -8.85
CA LYS A 315 -8.28 -11.44 -10.16
C LYS A 315 -8.18 -10.33 -11.19
N ARG A 316 -8.91 -9.23 -10.98
CA ARG A 316 -8.96 -8.10 -11.89
C ARG A 316 -9.29 -6.82 -11.11
N ILE A 317 -8.58 -5.76 -11.42
CA ILE A 317 -8.84 -4.42 -10.88
C ILE A 317 -8.98 -3.47 -12.05
N VAL A 318 -10.05 -2.66 -12.07
CA VAL A 318 -10.25 -1.64 -13.11
C VAL A 318 -10.10 -0.26 -12.48
N LEU A 319 -9.22 0.54 -13.04
CA LEU A 319 -8.86 1.88 -12.59
C LEU A 319 -9.31 2.90 -13.64
N TRP A 320 -10.15 3.85 -13.23
CA TRP A 320 -10.44 5.05 -13.99
C TRP A 320 -9.48 6.15 -13.54
N LEU A 321 -8.57 6.54 -14.42
CA LEU A 321 -7.53 7.53 -14.15
C LEU A 321 -7.78 8.78 -14.99
N GLY A 322 -7.96 9.94 -14.35
CA GLY A 322 -8.22 11.20 -15.07
C GLY A 322 -7.19 11.46 -16.16
N LYS A 323 -7.62 11.80 -17.38
CA LYS A 323 -6.70 11.92 -18.53
C LYS A 323 -5.70 13.05 -18.36
N ASP A 324 -6.19 14.19 -17.86
CA ASP A 324 -5.43 15.43 -17.84
C ASP A 324 -4.54 15.51 -16.59
N ASP A 325 -5.03 15.03 -15.45
CA ASP A 325 -4.32 15.13 -14.17
C ASP A 325 -3.78 13.79 -13.65
N LEU A 326 -4.07 12.66 -14.28
CA LEU A 326 -3.64 11.34 -13.83
C LEU A 326 -3.99 11.06 -12.36
N VAL A 327 -5.16 11.51 -11.90
CA VAL A 327 -5.65 11.23 -10.55
C VAL A 327 -6.73 10.15 -10.62
N PRO A 328 -6.69 9.13 -9.76
CA PRO A 328 -7.75 8.12 -9.71
C PRO A 328 -9.13 8.77 -9.48
N ARG A 329 -10.13 8.24 -10.18
CA ARG A 329 -11.54 8.63 -10.04
C ARG A 329 -12.39 7.48 -9.57
N ARG A 330 -12.08 6.27 -10.04
CA ARG A 330 -12.77 5.05 -9.62
C ARG A 330 -11.81 3.88 -9.62
N LEU A 331 -11.98 2.97 -8.67
CA LEU A 331 -11.40 1.64 -8.68
C LEU A 331 -12.51 0.62 -8.50
N GLU A 332 -12.44 -0.48 -9.23
CA GLU A 332 -13.33 -1.62 -9.06
C GLU A 332 -12.52 -2.91 -8.93
N PHE A 333 -12.78 -3.65 -7.86
CA PHE A 333 -12.07 -4.88 -7.52
C PHE A 333 -12.96 -6.08 -7.81
N TYR A 334 -12.43 -7.06 -8.55
CA TYR A 334 -13.17 -8.24 -8.98
C TYR A 334 -12.48 -9.52 -8.50
N GLU A 335 -13.28 -10.42 -7.93
CA GLU A 335 -12.91 -11.82 -7.66
C GLU A 335 -13.26 -12.65 -8.92
N ASP A 336 -14.22 -13.56 -8.82
CA ASP A 336 -14.70 -14.41 -9.91
C ASP A 336 -16.06 -13.93 -10.44
N GLY A 337 -16.08 -12.86 -11.23
CA GLY A 337 -17.36 -12.37 -11.76
C GLY A 337 -17.31 -11.09 -12.58
N THR A 338 -18.50 -10.68 -13.03
CA THR A 338 -18.75 -9.44 -13.78
C THR A 338 -19.18 -8.28 -12.90
N GLU A 339 -19.66 -8.55 -11.69
CA GLU A 339 -19.97 -7.53 -10.69
C GLU A 339 -18.76 -7.29 -9.78
N PRO A 340 -18.38 -6.03 -9.49
CA PRO A 340 -17.27 -5.77 -8.60
C PRO A 340 -17.60 -6.16 -7.16
N LYS A 341 -16.63 -6.81 -6.51
CA LYS A 341 -16.65 -7.09 -5.07
C LYS A 341 -16.66 -5.79 -4.26
N LYS A 342 -15.89 -4.81 -4.72
CA LYS A 342 -15.79 -3.46 -4.14
C LYS A 342 -15.68 -2.42 -5.24
N ARG A 343 -16.32 -1.27 -5.02
CA ARG A 343 -16.18 -0.08 -5.86
C ARG A 343 -15.76 1.09 -4.99
N LEU A 344 -14.67 1.76 -5.36
CA LEU A 344 -14.18 2.97 -4.72
C LEU A 344 -14.34 4.11 -5.72
N THR A 345 -15.03 5.18 -5.35
CA THR A 345 -15.19 6.38 -6.19
C THR A 345 -14.67 7.61 -5.44
N GLN A 346 -13.80 8.37 -6.09
CA GLN A 346 -13.15 9.56 -5.55
C GLN A 346 -13.68 10.82 -6.23
N SER A 347 -14.10 11.80 -5.44
CA SER A 347 -14.56 13.10 -5.90
C SER A 347 -14.08 14.22 -4.96
N ASP A 348 -14.47 15.47 -5.25
CA ASP A 348 -13.94 16.67 -4.57
C ASP A 348 -12.41 16.68 -4.50
N VAL A 349 -11.78 16.55 -5.67
CA VAL A 349 -10.32 16.55 -5.76
C VAL A 349 -9.80 17.97 -5.74
N ARG A 350 -9.05 18.30 -4.69
CA ARG A 350 -8.43 19.62 -4.49
C ARG A 350 -6.92 19.46 -4.37
N SER A 351 -6.18 20.45 -4.84
CA SER A 351 -4.71 20.43 -4.74
C SER A 351 -4.26 21.08 -3.44
N ILE A 352 -3.36 20.42 -2.72
CA ILE A 352 -2.61 20.98 -1.60
C ILE A 352 -1.17 21.11 -2.07
N GLY A 353 -0.74 22.34 -2.33
CA GLY A 353 0.48 22.58 -3.10
C GLY A 353 0.36 21.95 -4.50
N LYS A 354 1.23 20.99 -4.79
CA LYS A 354 1.26 20.26 -6.07
C LYS A 354 0.55 18.90 -6.02
N ILE A 355 0.07 18.50 -4.83
CA ILE A 355 -0.44 17.15 -4.59
C ILE A 355 -1.97 17.18 -4.67
N PRO A 356 -2.59 16.45 -5.61
CA PRO A 356 -4.03 16.32 -5.67
C PRO A 356 -4.52 15.37 -4.57
N VAL A 357 -5.57 15.77 -3.86
CA VAL A 357 -6.16 15.02 -2.75
C VAL A 357 -7.66 14.89 -2.98
N ALA A 358 -8.18 13.68 -2.94
CA ALA A 358 -9.62 13.43 -2.92
C ALA A 358 -10.15 13.69 -1.51
N HIS A 359 -11.04 14.66 -1.37
CA HIS A 359 -11.66 14.98 -0.09
C HIS A 359 -12.95 14.20 0.18
N HIS A 360 -13.46 13.51 -0.83
CA HIS A 360 -14.62 12.64 -0.71
C HIS A 360 -14.35 11.31 -1.41
N LEU A 361 -14.47 10.21 -0.67
CA LEU A 361 -14.29 8.85 -1.16
C LEU A 361 -15.50 8.00 -0.75
N VAL A 362 -16.11 7.30 -1.70
CA VAL A 362 -17.19 6.35 -1.43
C VAL A 362 -16.69 4.94 -1.72
N VAL A 363 -16.76 4.06 -0.73
CA VAL A 363 -16.44 2.63 -0.84
C VAL A 363 -17.74 1.85 -0.74
N GLU A 364 -18.10 1.12 -1.79
CA GLU A 364 -19.31 0.30 -1.86
C GLU A 364 -18.93 -1.18 -1.89
N THR A 365 -19.71 -2.01 -1.19
CA THR A 365 -19.71 -3.47 -1.33
C THR A 365 -21.04 -3.92 -1.96
N PRO A 366 -21.15 -3.94 -3.30
CA PRO A 366 -22.43 -4.12 -4.00
C PRO A 366 -23.22 -5.35 -3.55
N GLY A 367 -22.57 -6.52 -3.49
CA GLY A 367 -23.22 -7.76 -3.06
C GLY A 367 -23.73 -7.77 -1.62
N ALA A 368 -23.28 -6.84 -0.77
CA ALA A 368 -23.76 -6.68 0.61
C ALA A 368 -24.77 -5.53 0.78
N GLY A 369 -24.91 -4.65 -0.22
CA GLY A 369 -25.73 -3.44 -0.13
C GLY A 369 -25.26 -2.46 0.95
N THR A 370 -23.95 -2.42 1.22
CA THR A 370 -23.31 -1.54 2.22
C THR A 370 -22.37 -0.55 1.55
N ARG A 371 -22.16 0.60 2.19
CA ARG A 371 -21.18 1.59 1.75
C ARG A 371 -20.57 2.36 2.92
N THR A 372 -19.33 2.78 2.74
CA THR A 372 -18.58 3.64 3.64
C THR A 372 -18.16 4.90 2.88
N VAL A 373 -18.62 6.05 3.35
CA VAL A 373 -18.22 7.37 2.86
C VAL A 373 -17.07 7.88 3.74
N ILE A 374 -16.00 8.35 3.13
CA ILE A 374 -14.80 8.85 3.79
C ILE A 374 -14.61 10.29 3.36
N ASP A 375 -14.75 11.22 4.30
CA ASP A 375 -14.39 12.62 4.09
C ASP A 375 -13.02 12.90 4.69
N THR A 376 -12.18 13.59 3.92
CA THR A 376 -10.81 13.94 4.30
C THR A 376 -10.70 15.42 4.67
N ALA A 377 -10.11 15.72 5.82
CA ALA A 377 -9.89 17.06 6.33
C ALA A 377 -8.48 17.23 6.92
N ASP A 378 -8.07 18.48 7.13
CA ASP A 378 -6.82 18.86 7.82
C ASP A 378 -5.56 18.17 7.26
N VAL A 379 -5.48 17.99 5.94
CA VAL A 379 -4.37 17.29 5.29
C VAL A 379 -3.12 18.16 5.30
N GLN A 380 -2.02 17.57 5.76
CA GLN A 380 -0.70 18.18 5.81
C GLN A 380 0.30 17.21 5.18
N PHE A 381 1.12 17.72 4.27
CA PHE A 381 2.25 17.01 3.69
C PHE A 381 3.55 17.56 4.26
N ASP A 382 4.50 16.66 4.47
CA ASP A 382 5.81 16.91 5.04
C ASP A 382 5.82 17.66 6.40
N PRO A 383 4.90 17.37 7.36
CA PRO A 383 4.98 17.96 8.71
C PRO A 383 6.21 17.54 9.52
N GLY A 384 7.01 16.56 9.07
CA GLY A 384 8.23 16.12 9.77
C GLY A 384 7.91 15.11 10.87
N LEU A 385 7.28 14.00 10.50
CA LEU A 385 6.84 12.98 11.46
C LEU A 385 8.01 12.14 11.97
N GLU A 386 8.13 12.06 13.30
CA GLU A 386 9.13 11.23 13.97
C GLU A 386 8.94 9.74 13.68
N ALA A 387 10.04 9.03 13.43
CA ALA A 387 9.99 7.59 13.10
C ALA A 387 9.37 6.75 14.24
N ASP A 388 9.54 7.18 15.48
CA ASP A 388 9.03 6.54 16.68
C ASP A 388 7.49 6.43 16.71
N LEU A 389 6.80 7.30 15.97
CA LEU A 389 5.34 7.25 15.80
C LEU A 389 4.89 5.94 15.16
N PHE A 390 5.70 5.37 14.27
CA PHE A 390 5.38 4.19 13.47
C PHE A 390 5.95 2.93 14.10
N THR A 391 5.70 2.71 15.39
CA THR A 391 6.17 1.54 16.13
C THR A 391 5.05 0.86 16.89
N GLN A 392 5.13 -0.47 17.08
CA GLN A 392 4.17 -1.21 17.92
C GLN A 392 4.13 -0.66 19.35
N ARG A 393 5.28 -0.18 19.87
CA ARG A 393 5.35 0.49 21.18
C ARG A 393 4.51 1.76 21.23
N TYR A 394 4.53 2.57 20.16
CA TYR A 394 3.69 3.76 20.08
C TYR A 394 2.22 3.38 19.92
N LEU A 395 1.93 2.38 19.10
CA LEU A 395 0.60 1.82 18.90
C LEU A 395 -0.06 1.42 20.24
N GLU A 396 0.66 0.72 21.12
CA GLU A 396 0.18 0.32 22.45
C GLU A 396 -0.06 1.48 23.40
N ARG A 397 0.81 2.49 23.34
CA ARG A 397 0.70 3.69 24.18
C ARG A 397 -0.46 4.58 23.76
N GLY A 398 -0.83 4.55 22.48
CA GLY A 398 -1.84 5.41 21.89
C GLY A 398 -1.40 6.88 21.77
N ARG A 399 -2.28 7.69 21.19
CA ARG A 399 -2.18 9.15 21.24
C ARG A 399 -2.53 9.59 22.66
N ARG A 400 -1.60 10.27 23.35
CA ARG A 400 -1.85 10.86 24.67
C ARG A 400 -2.58 12.19 24.57
#